data_AF-A0A9E5Z8A4-F1
#
_entry.id   AF-A0A9E5Z8A4-F1
#
_cell.length_a   1.000
_cell.length_b   1.000
_cell.length_c   1.000
_cell.angle_alpha   90.00
_cell.angle_beta   90.00
_cell.angle_gamma   90.00
#
_symmetry.space_group_name_H-M   'P 1'
#
loop_
_entity.id
_entity.type
_entity.pdbx_description
1 polymer ?
#
loop_
_entity_poly.entity_id
_entity_poly.type
_entity_poly.pdbx_seq_one_letter_code
_entity_poly.pdbx_strand_id
1 'polypeptide(L)'
;MAISGTIKVTTAGTSVQTVNKGNARSLVFKARNDNTGTCYLGGDDVSATDGMSLVPGESIQLELKNAISTSQFWADAANNNDQVDFIGTE
;
A
#
# COMPACT_ATOMS: atom_id res chain seq x y z
N MET A 1 -15.11 -1.96 12.41
CA MET A 1 -13.83 -2.14 13.15
C MET A 1 -12.73 -1.45 12.35
N ALA A 2 -11.75 -0.81 13.00
CA ALA A 2 -10.63 -0.20 12.29
C ALA A 2 -9.48 -1.21 12.15
N ILE A 3 -8.89 -1.28 10.96
CA ILE A 3 -7.77 -2.15 10.60
C ILE A 3 -6.61 -1.25 10.18
N SER A 4 -5.39 -1.54 10.60
CA SER A 4 -4.21 -0.80 10.16
C SER A 4 -3.01 -1.71 9.97
N GLY A 5 -2.05 -1.29 9.15
CA GLY A 5 -0.81 -2.03 8.94
C GLY A 5 0.19 -1.27 8.08
N THR A 6 1.26 -1.97 7.74
CA THR A 6 2.37 -1.45 6.95
C THR A 6 2.75 -2.47 5.89
N ILE A 7 2.99 -2.00 4.68
CA ILE A 7 3.65 -2.74 3.62
C ILE A 7 5.10 -2.23 3.56
N LYS A 8 6.07 -3.11 3.78
CA LYS A 8 7.49 -2.77 3.72
C LYS A 8 8.13 -3.47 2.52
N VAL A 9 8.56 -2.69 1.54
CA VAL A 9 9.26 -3.21 0.37
C VAL A 9 10.74 -3.37 0.73
N THR A 10 11.14 -4.58 1.10
CA THR A 10 12.53 -4.82 1.58
C THR A 10 13.55 -4.69 0.45
N THR A 11 13.15 -5.06 -0.77
CA THR A 11 13.96 -4.97 -1.99
C THR A 11 13.20 -4.18 -3.04
N ALA A 12 13.81 -3.12 -3.57
CA ALA A 12 13.23 -2.29 -4.61
C ALA A 12 12.92 -3.09 -5.88
N GLY A 13 11.85 -2.74 -6.58
CA GLY A 13 11.39 -3.45 -7.77
C GLY A 13 10.80 -4.83 -7.47
N THR A 14 10.29 -5.05 -6.23
CA THR A 14 9.60 -6.28 -5.86
C THR A 14 8.23 -5.95 -5.28
N SER A 15 7.19 -6.59 -5.80
CA SER A 15 5.84 -6.46 -5.25
C SER A 15 5.75 -7.18 -3.91
N VAL A 16 5.24 -6.48 -2.90
CA VAL A 16 5.04 -7.00 -1.55
C VAL A 16 3.57 -6.90 -1.15
N GLN A 17 3.01 -8.04 -0.75
CA GLN A 17 1.61 -8.12 -0.32
C GLN A 17 1.40 -7.49 1.04
N THR A 18 0.23 -6.90 1.22
CA THR A 18 -0.26 -6.50 2.54
C THR A 18 -0.63 -7.73 3.38
N VAL A 19 -0.29 -7.71 4.67
CA VAL A 19 -0.76 -8.74 5.61
C VAL A 19 -2.29 -8.74 5.69
N ASN A 20 -2.92 -9.91 5.59
CA ASN A 20 -4.36 -10.03 5.80
C ASN A 20 -4.73 -9.72 7.26
N LYS A 21 -5.44 -8.62 7.46
CA LYS A 21 -5.98 -8.20 8.76
C LYS A 21 -7.52 -8.10 8.78
N GLY A 22 -8.17 -8.70 7.78
CA GLY A 22 -9.62 -8.64 7.58
C GLY A 22 -10.02 -7.93 6.30
N ASN A 23 -11.32 -7.71 6.15
CA ASN A 23 -11.91 -7.02 5.01
C ASN A 23 -12.08 -5.53 5.31
N ALA A 24 -11.79 -4.68 4.33
CA ALA A 24 -11.99 -3.24 4.42
C ALA A 24 -12.68 -2.72 3.15
N ARG A 25 -13.59 -1.76 3.33
CA ARG A 25 -14.32 -1.08 2.27
C ARG A 25 -13.74 0.32 2.00
N SER A 26 -13.40 1.05 3.06
CA SER A 26 -12.72 2.34 2.97
C SER A 26 -11.29 2.19 3.46
N LEU A 27 -10.31 2.62 2.67
CA LEU A 27 -8.89 2.55 3.02
C LEU A 27 -8.18 3.86 2.69
N VAL A 28 -7.26 4.25 3.56
CA VAL A 28 -6.26 5.28 3.30
C VAL A 28 -4.89 4.63 3.30
N PHE A 29 -4.13 4.87 2.25
CA PHE A 29 -2.72 4.48 2.13
C PHE A 29 -1.86 5.73 2.15
N LYS A 30 -0.75 5.71 2.88
CA LYS A 30 0.20 6.81 2.99
C LYS A 30 1.61 6.30 2.82
N ALA A 31 2.34 6.83 1.86
CA ALA A 31 3.79 6.65 1.79
C ALA A 31 4.42 7.39 2.97
N ARG A 32 5.29 6.72 3.74
CA ARG A 32 5.87 7.35 4.92
C ARG A 32 6.71 8.56 4.54
N ASN A 33 6.76 9.53 5.45
CA ASN A 33 7.52 10.77 5.24
C ASN A 33 9.03 10.53 5.20
N ASP A 34 9.53 9.44 5.81
CA ASP A 34 10.93 9.05 5.85
C ASP A 34 11.35 8.12 4.70
N ASN A 35 10.43 7.79 3.79
CA ASN A 35 10.78 7.12 2.54
C ASN A 35 11.73 8.01 1.71
N THR A 36 12.63 7.37 0.97
CA THR A 36 13.62 8.07 0.14
C THR A 36 13.30 8.03 -1.34
N GLY A 37 12.39 7.13 -1.75
CA GLY A 37 11.87 7.01 -3.11
C GLY A 37 10.35 6.99 -3.15
N THR A 38 9.83 6.83 -4.36
CA THR A 38 8.39 6.68 -4.63
C THR A 38 7.96 5.25 -4.34
N CYS A 39 6.81 5.10 -3.69
CA CYS A 39 6.11 3.82 -3.54
C CYS A 39 5.00 3.69 -4.60
N TYR A 40 4.63 2.47 -4.95
CA TYR A 40 3.66 2.17 -5.99
C TYR A 40 2.63 1.20 -5.42
N LEU A 41 1.36 1.62 -5.36
CA LEU A 41 0.26 0.82 -4.82
C LEU A 41 -0.54 0.15 -5.95
N GLY A 42 -0.92 -1.11 -5.78
CA GLY A 42 -1.70 -1.85 -6.78
C GLY A 42 -2.14 -3.25 -6.34
N GLY A 43 -2.43 -4.09 -7.33
CA GLY A 43 -2.72 -5.53 -7.18
C GLY A 43 -1.44 -6.37 -7.15
N ASP A 44 -1.56 -7.69 -7.26
CA ASP A 44 -0.40 -8.61 -7.20
C ASP A 44 0.62 -8.41 -8.33
N ASP A 45 0.18 -7.79 -9.42
CA ASP A 45 0.97 -7.42 -10.59
C ASP A 45 1.68 -6.06 -10.48
N VAL A 46 1.53 -5.34 -9.35
CA VAL A 46 2.09 -4.00 -9.19
C VAL A 46 3.61 -3.97 -9.36
N SER A 47 4.09 -2.97 -10.12
CA SER A 47 5.49 -2.66 -10.29
C SER A 47 5.72 -1.15 -10.19
N ALA A 48 7.00 -0.75 -10.11
CA ALA A 48 7.42 0.64 -10.23
C ALA A 48 7.08 1.33 -11.56
N THR A 49 6.49 0.63 -12.54
CA THR A 49 6.14 1.17 -13.86
C THR A 49 4.64 1.29 -14.16
N ASP A 50 3.78 0.57 -13.42
CA ASP A 50 2.33 0.52 -13.65
C ASP A 50 1.50 0.76 -12.38
N GLY A 51 2.11 0.74 -11.20
CA GLY A 51 1.43 1.02 -9.94
C GLY A 51 1.13 2.51 -9.74
N MET A 52 0.17 2.77 -8.84
CA MET A 52 -0.17 4.12 -8.46
C MET A 52 0.91 4.74 -7.58
N SER A 53 1.59 5.75 -8.11
CA SER A 53 2.73 6.41 -7.44
C SER A 53 2.30 7.22 -6.23
N LEU A 54 3.01 7.05 -5.12
CA LEU A 54 2.91 7.84 -3.89
C LEU A 54 4.31 8.32 -3.52
N VAL A 55 4.55 9.63 -3.59
CA VAL A 55 5.82 10.22 -3.10
C VAL A 55 5.83 10.26 -1.56
N PRO A 56 7.00 10.39 -0.90
CA PRO A 56 7.07 10.44 0.56
C PRO A 56 6.10 11.47 1.16
N GLY A 57 5.22 11.00 2.04
CA GLY A 57 4.19 11.81 2.69
C GLY A 57 2.89 11.99 1.92
N GLU A 58 2.81 11.57 0.66
CA GLU A 58 1.56 11.52 -0.09
C GLU A 58 0.64 10.41 0.44
N SER A 59 -0.66 10.62 0.29
CA SER A 59 -1.67 9.63 0.65
C SER A 59 -2.79 9.58 -0.38
N ILE A 60 -3.34 8.39 -0.56
CA ILE A 60 -4.57 8.17 -1.31
C ILE A 60 -5.64 7.54 -0.42
N GLN A 61 -6.89 7.90 -0.70
CA GLN A 61 -8.06 7.23 -0.15
C GLN A 61 -8.82 6.48 -1.24
N LEU A 62 -9.27 5.27 -0.91
CA LEU A 62 -10.04 4.38 -1.77
C LEU A 62 -11.34 4.00 -1.05
N GLU A 63 -12.45 4.05 -1.79
CA GLU A 63 -13.77 3.60 -1.33
C GLU A 63 -14.27 2.51 -2.29
N LEU A 64 -14.43 1.31 -1.78
CA LEU A 64 -14.82 0.15 -2.57
C LEU A 64 -16.33 -0.08 -2.55
N LYS A 65 -16.85 -0.71 -3.60
CA LYS A 65 -18.25 -1.14 -3.66
C LYS A 65 -18.58 -2.16 -2.55
N ASN A 66 -17.69 -3.12 -2.35
CA ASN A 66 -17.78 -4.16 -1.33
C ASN A 66 -16.47 -4.21 -0.54
N ALA A 67 -16.53 -4.58 0.73
CA ALA A 67 -15.32 -4.83 1.51
C ALA A 67 -14.56 -6.03 0.92
N ILE A 68 -13.25 -5.87 0.73
CA ILE A 68 -12.36 -6.94 0.26
C ILE A 68 -11.24 -7.15 1.27
N SER A 69 -10.60 -8.32 1.22
CA SER A 69 -9.46 -8.60 2.10
C SER A 69 -8.35 -7.59 1.86
N THR A 70 -7.77 -7.09 2.94
CA THR A 70 -6.59 -6.23 2.92
C THR A 70 -5.41 -6.87 2.19
N SER A 71 -5.34 -8.20 2.06
CA SER A 71 -4.29 -8.87 1.28
C SER A 71 -4.47 -8.77 -0.25
N GLN A 72 -5.53 -8.12 -0.73
CA GLN A 72 -5.68 -7.80 -2.16
C GLN A 72 -4.78 -6.63 -2.58
N PHE A 73 -4.24 -5.87 -1.63
CA PHE A 73 -3.36 -4.73 -1.91
C PHE A 73 -1.90 -5.12 -1.78
N TRP A 74 -1.10 -4.62 -2.71
CA TRP A 74 0.33 -4.81 -2.78
C TRP A 74 1.03 -3.47 -3.00
N ALA A 75 2.30 -3.40 -2.65
CA ALA A 75 3.14 -2.27 -3.02
C ALA A 75 4.51 -2.71 -3.54
N ASP A 76 5.02 -1.93 -4.49
CA ASP A 76 6.42 -1.92 -4.90
C ASP A 76 7.03 -0.55 -4.51
N ALA A 77 8.35 -0.43 -4.52
CA ALA A 77 9.06 0.81 -4.24
C ALA A 77 10.32 0.96 -5.09
N ALA A 78 10.66 2.23 -5.37
CA ALA A 78 11.88 2.58 -6.08
C ALA A 78 13.14 2.32 -5.23
N ASN A 79 13.04 2.38 -3.90
CA ASN A 79 14.17 2.22 -2.98
C ASN A 79 13.91 1.10 -1.96
N ASN A 80 14.99 0.46 -1.51
CA ASN A 80 14.93 -0.58 -0.48
C ASN A 80 14.43 0.01 0.85
N ASN A 81 13.56 -0.73 1.53
CA ASN A 81 12.97 -0.41 2.83
C ASN A 81 11.98 0.75 2.86
N ASP A 82 11.58 1.30 1.71
CA ASP A 82 10.46 2.24 1.64
C ASP A 82 9.14 1.52 2.02
N GLN A 83 8.22 2.29 2.60
CA GLN A 83 7.06 1.77 3.31
C GLN A 83 5.77 2.54 3.00
N VAL A 84 4.67 1.81 2.94
CA VAL A 84 3.31 2.36 2.88
C VAL A 84 2.54 1.91 4.11
N ASP A 85 2.04 2.88 4.88
CA ASP A 85 1.11 2.60 5.99
C ASP A 85 -0.32 2.69 5.48
N PHE A 86 -1.21 1.90 6.07
CA PHE A 86 -2.63 1.97 5.78
C PHE A 86 -3.51 1.91 7.02
N ILE A 87 -4.68 2.52 6.92
CA ILE A 87 -5.80 2.34 7.82
C ILE A 87 -7.07 2.12 7.00
N GLY A 88 -7.97 1.26 7.47
CA GLY A 88 -9.23 1.00 6.81
C GLY A 88 -10.34 0.58 7.75
N THR A 89 -11.56 0.62 7.23
CA THR A 89 -12.78 0.21 7.92
C THR A 89 -13.66 -0.60 6.98
N GLU A 90 -14.39 -1.56 7.53
CA GLU A 90 -15.46 -2.27 6.83
C GLU A 90 -16.69 -1.37 6.59
#